data_AF-A0A937EZF1-F1
#
_entry.id   AF-A0A937EZF1-F1
#
_cell.length_a   1.000
_cell.length_b   1.000
_cell.length_c   1.000
_cell.angle_alpha   90.00
_cell.angle_beta   90.00
_cell.angle_gamma   90.00
#
_symmetry.space_group_name_H-M   'P 1'
#
loop_
_entity.id
_entity.type
_entity.pdbx_description
1 polymer ?
#
loop_
_entity_poly.entity_id
_entity_poly.type
_entity_poly.pdbx_seq_one_letter_code
_entity_poly.pdbx_strand_id
1 'polypeptide(L)' 'MYEAFRHGKAIAATGEGVELLQASDIVGAELADQDGRIAANNGVITTRYGAIADVSQQFITAIAQHRHWHRTQKERVPA' A
#
# COMPACT_ATOMS: atom_id res chain seq x y z
N MET A 1 -1.29 10.85 3.03
CA MET A 1 -0.92 9.56 2.39
C MET A 1 -0.33 9.76 1.01
N TYR A 2 -0.85 10.71 0.24
CA TYR A 2 -0.41 10.98 -1.11
C TYR A 2 1.08 11.32 -1.26
N GLU A 3 1.62 12.20 -0.41
CA GLU A 3 3.05 12.47 -0.34
C GLU A 3 3.88 11.18 -0.20
N ALA A 4 3.53 10.31 0.76
CA ALA A 4 4.22 9.04 0.97
C ALA A 4 4.16 8.14 -0.27
N PHE A 5 3.00 8.10 -0.95
CA PHE A 5 2.83 7.34 -2.17
C PHE A 5 3.67 7.90 -3.33
N ARG A 6 3.63 9.22 -3.55
CA ARG A 6 4.36 9.93 -4.61
C ARG A 6 5.87 9.81 -4.45
N HIS A 7 6.36 9.85 -3.23
CA HIS A 7 7.79 9.69 -2.93
C HIS A 7 8.23 8.23 -2.81
N GLY A 8 7.40 7.25 -3.20
CA GLY A 8 7.80 5.84 -3.21
C GLY A 8 8.03 5.25 -1.83
N LYS A 9 7.53 5.87 -0.75
CA LYS A 9 7.60 5.27 0.59
C LYS A 9 6.72 4.02 0.64
N ALA A 10 7.14 3.03 1.42
CA ALA A 10 6.30 1.89 1.72
C ALA A 10 5.06 2.35 2.50
N ILE A 11 3.92 1.71 2.24
CA ILE A 11 2.67 2.00 2.93
C ILE A 11 1.98 0.67 3.28
N ALA A 12 1.50 0.54 4.51
CA ALA A 12 0.65 -0.55 4.91
C ALA A 12 -0.69 -0.03 5.43
N ALA A 13 -1.79 -0.71 5.11
CA ALA A 13 -3.10 -0.41 5.68
C ALA A 13 -3.90 -1.69 5.93
N THR A 14 -4.64 -1.73 7.03
CA THR A 14 -5.44 -2.90 7.43
C THR A 14 -6.86 -2.49 7.78
N GLY A 15 -7.82 -3.40 7.61
CA GLY A 15 -9.24 -3.16 7.92
C GLY A 15 -9.78 -1.90 7.24
N GLU A 16 -10.39 -1.00 8.01
CA GLU A 16 -10.93 0.28 7.54
C GLU A 16 -9.86 1.21 6.92
N GLY A 17 -8.58 1.02 7.26
CA GLY A 17 -7.48 1.74 6.60
C GLY A 17 -7.38 1.43 5.10
N VAL A 18 -7.86 0.25 4.66
CA VAL A 18 -7.96 -0.11 3.24
C VAL A 18 -9.05 0.73 2.56
N GLU A 19 -10.13 1.06 3.26
CA GLU A 19 -11.22 1.89 2.74
C GLU A 19 -10.77 3.35 2.59
N LEU A 20 -9.97 3.85 3.52
CA LEU A 20 -9.32 5.16 3.39
C LEU A 20 -8.42 5.22 2.14
N LEU A 21 -7.68 4.14 1.86
CA LEU A 21 -6.88 4.01 0.66
C LEU A 21 -7.72 3.96 -0.61
N GLN A 22 -8.81 3.20 -0.58
CA GLN A 22 -9.71 3.03 -1.72
C GLN A 22 -10.47 4.31 -2.06
N ALA A 23 -10.83 5.11 -1.06
CA ALA A 23 -11.45 6.42 -1.23
C ALA A 23 -10.46 7.52 -1.65
N SER A 24 -9.15 7.23 -1.65
CA SER A 24 -8.12 8.17 -2.07
C SER A 24 -7.83 8.05 -3.58
N ASP A 25 -7.37 9.14 -4.20
CA ASP A 25 -6.92 9.18 -5.60
C ASP A 25 -5.57 8.48 -5.85
N ILE A 26 -5.24 7.44 -5.07
CA ILE A 26 -4.02 6.67 -5.27
C ILE A 26 -4.23 5.69 -6.44
N VAL A 27 -3.60 6.00 -7.56
CA VAL A 27 -3.66 5.17 -8.78
C VAL A 27 -2.43 4.26 -8.87
N GLY A 28 -2.65 2.99 -9.21
CA GLY A 28 -1.58 2.00 -9.43
C GLY A 28 -1.10 1.26 -8.19
N ALA A 29 -1.84 1.35 -7.08
CA ALA A 29 -1.73 0.43 -5.95
C ALA A 29 -2.80 -0.66 -6.06
N GLU A 30 -2.41 -1.90 -5.78
CA GLU A 30 -3.35 -3.02 -5.64
C GLU A 30 -3.81 -3.07 -4.19
N LEU A 31 -5.12 -3.02 -3.97
CA LEU A 31 -5.73 -3.00 -2.64
C LEU A 31 -6.42 -4.34 -2.39
N ALA A 32 -6.41 -4.78 -1.13
CA ALA A 32 -7.05 -6.00 -0.70
C ALA A 32 -8.57 -5.95 -0.97
N ASP A 33 -9.06 -6.99 -1.64
CA ASP A 33 -10.47 -7.20 -1.90
C ASP A 33 -11.19 -7.80 -0.69
N GLN A 34 -12.48 -8.11 -0.88
CA GLN A 34 -13.35 -8.66 0.17
C GLN A 34 -12.97 -10.09 0.58
N ASP A 35 -12.10 -10.78 -0.17
CA ASP A 35 -11.70 -12.17 0.13
C ASP A 35 -10.66 -12.25 1.25
N GLY A 36 -10.24 -11.12 1.83
CA GLY A 36 -9.37 -11.06 3.01
C GLY A 36 -7.92 -11.47 2.73
N ARG A 37 -7.53 -11.57 1.45
CA ARG A 37 -6.15 -11.86 1.06
C ARG A 37 -5.28 -10.60 1.18
N ILE A 38 -4.00 -10.80 1.49
CA ILE A 38 -3.02 -9.72 1.48
C ILE A 38 -2.77 -9.32 0.03
N ALA A 39 -2.98 -8.04 -0.31
CA ALA A 39 -2.52 -7.45 -1.55
C ALA A 39 -1.22 -6.69 -1.30
N ALA A 40 -0.14 -7.05 -1.99
CA ALA A 40 1.16 -6.43 -1.84
C ALA A 40 1.75 -6.10 -3.21
N ASN A 41 1.74 -4.80 -3.56
CA ASN A 41 2.20 -4.35 -4.87
C ASN A 41 2.90 -3.00 -4.75
N ASN A 42 4.08 -2.86 -5.37
CA ASN A 42 4.86 -1.62 -5.40
C ASN A 42 5.08 -0.99 -4.01
N GLY A 43 5.24 -1.81 -2.96
CA GLY A 43 5.42 -1.33 -1.58
C GLY A 43 4.18 -0.79 -0.91
N VAL A 44 2.99 -1.05 -1.46
CA VAL A 44 1.71 -0.88 -0.78
C VAL A 44 1.23 -2.26 -0.37
N ILE A 45 1.01 -2.48 0.92
CA ILE A 45 0.60 -3.76 1.50
C ILE A 45 -0.73 -3.54 2.22
N THR A 46 -1.75 -4.32 1.86
CA THR A 46 -3.08 -4.17 2.44
C THR A 46 -3.71 -5.51 2.79
N THR A 47 -4.57 -5.52 3.82
CA THR A 47 -5.44 -6.65 4.16
C THR A 47 -6.73 -6.15 4.79
N ARG A 48 -7.89 -6.76 4.49
CA ARG A 48 -9.14 -6.44 5.19
C ARG A 48 -9.27 -7.15 6.53
N TYR A 49 -8.71 -8.35 6.68
CA TYR A 49 -8.89 -9.18 7.88
C TYR A 49 -7.62 -9.96 8.22
N GLY A 50 -7.27 -10.02 9.51
CA GLY A 50 -6.20 -10.90 10.01
C GLY A 50 -4.81 -10.62 9.43
N ALA A 51 -3.95 -11.64 9.50
CA ALA A 51 -2.61 -11.69 8.89
C ALA A 51 -1.65 -10.52 9.22
N ILE A 52 -1.80 -9.93 10.41
CA ILE A 52 -0.97 -8.78 10.83
C ILE A 52 0.51 -9.14 10.90
N ALA A 53 0.86 -10.36 11.30
CA ALA A 53 2.25 -10.83 11.30
C ALA A 53 2.84 -10.81 9.88
N ASP A 54 2.12 -11.35 8.90
CA ASP A 54 2.54 -11.39 7.50
C ASP A 54 2.62 -9.99 6.89
N VAL A 55 1.63 -9.13 7.15
CA VAL A 55 1.65 -7.71 6.73
C VAL A 55 2.85 -7.00 7.32
N SER A 56 3.15 -7.22 8.60
CA SER A 56 4.29 -6.60 9.26
C SER A 56 5.61 -7.05 8.63
N GLN A 57 5.75 -8.35 8.35
CA GLN A 57 6.94 -8.91 7.71
C GLN A 57 7.14 -8.34 6.30
N GLN A 58 6.08 -8.29 5.50
CA GLN A 58 6.12 -7.72 4.15
C GLN A 58 6.38 -6.22 4.17
N PHE A 59 5.82 -5.49 5.14
CA PHE A 59 6.04 -4.06 5.29
C PHE A 59 7.49 -3.75 5.68
N ILE A 60 8.09 -4.53 6.59
CA ILE A 60 9.53 -4.43 6.91
C ILE A 60 10.38 -4.65 5.66
N THR A 61 10.07 -5.68 4.87
CA THR A 61 10.77 -5.95 3.60
C THR A 61 10.62 -4.79 2.61
N ALA A 62 9.44 -4.18 2.52
CA ALA A 62 9.20 -3.01 1.67
C ALA A 62 9.99 -1.78 2.15
N ILE A 63 10.03 -1.51 3.46
CA ILE A 63 10.86 -0.44 4.03
C ILE A 63 12.35 -0.68 3.74
N ALA A 64 12.82 -1.93 3.82
CA ALA A 64 14.21 -2.29 3.54
C ALA A 64 14.63 -2.00 2.08
N GLN A 65 13.68 -1.97 1.14
CA GLN A 65 13.93 -1.55 -0.25
C GLN A 65 14.12 -0.03 -0.39
N HIS A 66 13.99 0.72 0.71
CA HIS A 66 14.07 2.18 0.83
C HIS A 66 12.95 2.92 0.09
N ARG A 67 12.82 2.70 -1.22
CA ARG A 67 11.88 3.39 -2.11
C ARG A 67 11.40 2.49 -3.25
N HIS A 68 10.11 2.55 -3.55
CA HIS A 68 9.48 1.82 -4.66
C HIS A 68 9.32 2.73 -5.88
N TRP A 69 10.43 2.97 -6.60
CA TRP A 69 10.48 3.92 -7.71
C TRP A 69 9.70 3.50 -8.96
N HIS A 70 9.43 2.19 -9.13
CA HIS A 70 8.71 1.61 -10.26
C HIS A 70 7.19 1.87 -10.29
N ARG A 71 6.66 2.71 -9.39
CA ARG A 71 5.25 3.15 -9.44
C ARG A 71 5.00 3.99 -10.70
N THR A 72 4.37 3.36 -11.69
CA THR A 72 4.18 3.90 -13.05
C THR A 72 3.23 5.11 -13.11
N GLN A 73 2.47 5.38 -12.04
CA GLN A 73 1.41 6.42 -12.02
C GLN A 73 1.51 7.40 -10.84
N LYS A 74 2.66 7.46 -10.16
CA LYS A 74 2.87 8.30 -8.96
C LYS A 74 2.65 9.81 -9.18
N GLU A 75 2.74 10.29 -10.42
CA GLU A 75 2.57 11.71 -10.78
C GLU A 75 1.10 12.14 -10.90
N ARG A 76 0.18 11.18 -11.04
CA ARG A 76 -1.28 11.44 -11.10
C ARG A 76 -1.90 11.60 -9.70
N VAL A 77 -1.10 11.35 -8.66
CA VAL A 77 -1.51 11.45 -7.26
C VAL A 77 -1.12 12.85 -6.73
N PRO A 78 -2.05 13.64 -6.19
CA PRO A 78 -1.76 14.99 -5.68
C PRO A 78 -0.71 14.95 -4.56
N ALA A 79 0.24 15.90 -4.47
CA ALA A 79 1.24 15.90 -3.38
C ALA A 79 0.65 16.46 -2.08
#